data_AF-K0SPK2-F1
#
_entry.id   AF-K0SPK2-F1
#
_cell.length_a   1.000
_cell.length_b   1.000
_cell.length_c   1.000
_cell.angle_alpha   90.00
_cell.angle_beta   90.00
_cell.angle_gamma   90.00
#
_symmetry.space_group_name_H-M   'P 1'
#
loop_
_entity.id
_entity.type
_entity.pdbx_description
1 polymer ?
#
loop_
_entity_poly.entity_id
_entity_poly.type
_entity_poly.pdbx_seq_one_letter_code
_entity_poly.pdbx_strand_id
1 'polypeptide(L)'
;MQLKSFLKEPGGVDLYKNVEVRFISGRKAVLTIFNDGRELEKITLSDYDDKKQLHELFKQKGFDKHSESELQQRRASVAEKPITGRGPVDERRREESKRLRKERVKQLKMARENYMTVGYPIDEKI
;
A
#
# COMPACT_ATOMS: atom_id res chain seq x y z
N MET A 1 11.09 -6.01 12.40
CA MET A 1 9.86 -5.29 11.95
C MET A 1 8.61 -5.93 12.56
N GLN A 2 8.38 -5.79 13.87
CA GLN A 2 7.24 -6.44 14.53
C GLN A 2 5.92 -5.66 14.36
N LEU A 3 5.98 -4.35 14.14
CA LEU A 3 4.79 -3.50 13.93
C LEU A 3 3.99 -3.90 12.68
N LYS A 4 4.69 -4.19 11.57
CA LYS A 4 4.03 -4.61 10.32
C LYS A 4 3.35 -5.96 10.50
N SER A 5 3.97 -6.85 11.26
CA SER A 5 3.40 -8.11 11.71
C SER A 5 2.17 -7.89 12.59
N PHE A 6 2.21 -6.99 13.56
CA PHE A 6 1.05 -6.67 14.39
C PHE A 6 -0.14 -6.11 13.61
N LEU A 7 0.12 -5.32 12.56
CA LEU A 7 -0.93 -4.73 11.72
C LEU A 7 -1.46 -5.66 10.64
N LYS A 8 -0.66 -6.64 10.18
CA LYS A 8 -1.04 -7.55 9.08
C LYS A 8 -1.38 -8.96 9.53
N GLU A 9 -0.73 -9.45 10.59
CA GLU A 9 -0.90 -10.82 11.03
C GLU A 9 -2.14 -10.99 11.91
N PRO A 10 -2.80 -12.15 11.80
CA PRO A 10 -3.88 -12.51 12.69
C PRO A 10 -3.39 -12.50 14.16
N GLY A 11 -4.17 -11.88 15.05
CA GLY A 11 -3.82 -11.83 16.48
C GLY A 11 -2.96 -10.62 16.87
N GLY A 12 -3.01 -9.55 16.09
CA GLY A 12 -2.52 -8.22 16.48
C GLY A 12 -3.67 -7.26 16.70
N VAL A 13 -3.79 -6.27 15.81
CA VAL A 13 -4.83 -5.21 15.88
C VAL A 13 -6.25 -5.70 15.61
N ASP A 14 -6.40 -6.79 14.84
CA ASP A 14 -7.68 -7.44 14.53
C ASP A 14 -8.44 -7.91 15.78
N LEU A 15 -7.73 -8.10 16.90
CA LEU A 15 -8.33 -8.49 18.17
C LEU A 15 -9.19 -7.40 18.79
N TYR A 16 -9.08 -6.15 18.37
CA TYR A 16 -9.72 -5.01 19.04
C TYR A 16 -10.94 -4.49 18.29
N LYS A 17 -12.01 -4.17 19.04
CA LYS A 17 -13.26 -3.62 18.51
C LYS A 17 -13.09 -2.17 18.10
N ASN A 18 -13.81 -1.75 17.06
CA ASN A 18 -13.85 -0.37 16.56
C ASN A 18 -12.46 0.18 16.13
N VAL A 19 -11.56 -0.69 15.70
CA VAL A 19 -10.26 -0.29 15.17
C VAL A 19 -10.23 -0.50 13.66
N GLU A 20 -9.89 0.56 12.92
CA GLU A 20 -9.68 0.52 11.47
C GLU A 20 -8.21 0.75 11.14
N VAL A 21 -7.66 -0.06 10.24
CA VAL A 21 -6.25 0.05 9.81
C VAL A 21 -6.20 0.53 8.37
N ARG A 22 -5.53 1.66 8.15
CA ARG A 22 -5.25 2.19 6.80
C ARG A 22 -3.76 2.15 6.50
N PHE A 23 -3.39 1.44 5.44
CA PHE A 23 -2.01 1.36 4.97
C PHE A 23 -1.72 2.49 3.97
N ILE A 24 -0.93 3.48 4.40
CA ILE A 24 -0.44 4.56 3.55
C ILE A 24 1.06 4.38 3.33
N SER A 25 1.48 4.21 2.08
CA SER A 25 2.90 4.05 1.75
C SER A 25 3.69 5.34 2.01
N GLY A 26 4.93 5.18 2.50
CA GLY A 26 5.84 6.31 2.76
C GLY A 26 5.51 7.16 3.99
N ARG A 27 4.52 6.76 4.80
CA ARG A 27 4.18 7.43 6.07
C ARG A 27 4.47 6.56 7.28
N LYS A 28 4.77 7.21 8.41
CA LYS A 28 4.88 6.56 9.72
C LYS A 28 3.52 6.04 10.17
N ALA A 29 3.53 4.97 10.97
CA ALA A 29 2.32 4.41 11.54
C ALA A 29 1.87 5.28 12.72
N VAL A 30 0.61 5.70 12.68
CA VAL A 30 0.03 6.57 13.70
C VAL A 30 -1.35 6.02 14.07
N LEU A 31 -1.59 5.89 15.36
CA LEU A 31 -2.90 5.61 15.94
C LEU A 31 -3.59 6.94 16.22
N THR A 32 -4.78 7.13 15.66
CA THR A 32 -5.64 8.28 15.96
C THR A 32 -6.90 7.76 16.64
N ILE A 33 -7.17 8.27 17.84
CA ILE A 33 -8.36 7.92 18.62
C ILE A 33 -9.39 9.02 18.40
N PHE A 34 -10.58 8.64 17.95
CA PHE A 34 -11.71 9.54 17.74
C PHE A 34 -12.75 9.31 18.84
N ASN A 35 -13.26 10.39 19.43
CA ASN A 35 -14.39 10.35 20.36
C ASN A 35 -15.46 11.35 19.88
N ASP A 36 -16.69 10.87 19.66
CA ASP A 36 -17.80 11.69 19.11
C ASP A 36 -17.41 12.53 17.87
N GLY A 37 -16.59 11.96 16.99
CA GLY A 37 -16.11 12.62 15.76
C GLY A 37 -14.99 13.65 15.97
N ARG A 38 -14.48 13.82 17.19
CA ARG A 38 -13.31 14.67 17.49
C ARG A 38 -12.05 13.83 17.69
N GLU A 39 -10.95 14.25 17.08
CA GLU A 39 -9.63 13.65 17.32
C GLU A 39 -9.21 13.93 18.76
N LEU A 40 -9.19 12.90 19.60
CA LEU A 40 -8.87 13.02 21.01
C LEU A 40 -7.37 12.86 21.24
N GLU A 41 -6.76 11.89 20.56
CA GLU A 41 -5.35 11.59 20.76
C GLU A 41 -4.69 11.01 19.50
N LYS A 42 -3.43 11.37 19.29
CA LYS A 42 -2.61 10.91 18.19
C LYS A 42 -1.29 10.35 18.73
N ILE A 43 -1.08 9.06 18.53
CA ILE A 43 0.07 8.32 19.06
C ILE A 43 0.86 7.74 17.90
N THR A 44 2.15 8.02 17.85
CA THR A 44 3.04 7.44 16.83
C THR A 44 3.37 6.02 17.23
N LEU A 45 2.88 5.04 16.46
CA LEU A 45 3.15 3.62 16.71
C LEU A 45 4.55 3.19 16.22
N SER A 46 5.21 4.01 15.41
CA SER A 46 6.55 3.74 14.89
C SER A 46 7.65 3.75 15.96
N ASP A 47 7.39 4.32 17.13
CA ASP A 47 8.34 4.33 18.26
C ASP A 47 8.25 3.05 19.11
N TYR A 48 7.26 2.19 18.87
CA TYR A 48 7.08 0.92 19.56
C TYR A 48 7.51 -0.24 18.67
N ASP A 49 8.61 -0.89 19.01
CA ASP A 49 9.12 -2.06 18.30
C ASP A 49 8.54 -3.38 18.81
N ASP A 50 8.01 -3.41 20.04
CA ASP A 50 7.52 -4.63 20.68
C ASP A 50 6.01 -4.82 20.55
N LYS A 51 5.62 -6.02 20.07
CA LYS A 51 4.21 -6.43 19.99
C LYS A 51 3.48 -6.33 21.34
N LYS A 52 4.18 -6.64 22.44
CA LYS A 52 3.61 -6.61 23.80
C LYS A 52 3.23 -5.20 24.24
N GLN A 53 4.12 -4.23 23.97
CA GLN A 53 3.87 -2.82 24.30
C GLN A 53 2.67 -2.27 23.55
N LEU A 54 2.50 -2.65 22.27
CA LEU A 54 1.32 -2.29 21.49
C LEU A 54 0.04 -2.85 22.13
N HIS A 55 0.04 -4.12 22.55
CA HIS A 55 -1.14 -4.70 23.21
C HIS A 55 -1.48 -4.00 24.54
N GLU A 56 -0.47 -3.65 25.33
CA GLU A 56 -0.64 -2.90 26.58
C GLU A 56 -1.20 -1.51 26.32
N LEU A 57 -0.69 -0.80 25.31
CA LEU A 57 -1.18 0.51 24.93
C LEU A 57 -2.66 0.47 24.57
N PHE A 58 -3.09 -0.52 23.76
CA PHE A 58 -4.50 -0.67 23.42
C PHE A 58 -5.36 -1.02 24.64
N LYS A 59 -4.84 -1.84 25.56
CA LYS A 59 -5.54 -2.17 26.81
C LYS A 59 -5.67 -0.94 27.72
N GLN A 60 -4.61 -0.13 27.82
CA GLN A 60 -4.57 1.09 28.61
C GLN A 60 -5.52 2.16 28.07
N LYS A 61 -5.70 2.23 26.75
CA LYS A 61 -6.65 3.12 26.10
C LYS A 61 -8.11 2.63 26.17
N GLY A 62 -8.34 1.44 26.73
CA GLY A 62 -9.69 0.90 26.92
C GLY A 62 -10.30 0.29 25.66
N PHE A 63 -9.48 -0.16 24.70
CA PHE A 63 -10.02 -0.90 23.56
C PHE A 63 -10.48 -2.29 23.98
N ASP A 64 -11.76 -2.58 23.75
CA ASP A 64 -12.33 -3.91 23.98
C ASP A 64 -11.79 -4.93 22.99
N LYS A 65 -11.54 -6.14 23.50
CA LYS A 65 -11.17 -7.27 22.64
C LYS A 65 -12.42 -7.97 22.11
N HIS A 66 -12.33 -8.45 20.88
CA HIS A 66 -13.29 -9.40 20.33
C HIS A 66 -13.23 -10.72 21.11
N SER A 67 -14.37 -11.39 21.23
CA SER A 67 -14.40 -12.77 21.72
C SER A 67 -13.73 -13.69 20.70
N GLU A 68 -13.12 -14.79 21.16
CA GLU A 68 -12.48 -15.76 20.26
C GLU A 68 -13.44 -16.29 19.18
N SER A 69 -14.73 -16.41 19.52
CA SER A 69 -15.77 -16.86 18.59
C SER A 69 -16.04 -15.86 17.46
N GLU A 70 -16.12 -14.56 17.76
CA GLU A 70 -16.27 -13.50 16.73
C GLU A 70 -15.05 -13.42 15.80
N LEU A 71 -13.85 -13.64 16.35
CA LEU A 71 -12.60 -13.63 15.58
C LEU A 71 -12.53 -14.76 14.57
N GLN A 72 -12.98 -15.97 14.93
CA GLN A 72 -13.03 -17.09 13.99
C GLN A 72 -14.00 -16.82 12.83
N GLN A 73 -15.18 -16.26 13.10
CA GLN A 73 -16.15 -15.94 12.04
C GLN A 73 -15.63 -14.85 11.08
N ARG A 74 -14.94 -13.83 11.60
CA ARG A 74 -14.28 -12.82 10.76
C ARG A 74 -13.16 -13.41 9.91
N ARG A 75 -12.34 -14.30 10.47
CA ARG A 75 -11.28 -14.96 9.70
C ARG A 75 -11.83 -15.86 8.60
N ALA A 76 -12.90 -16.60 8.89
CA ALA A 76 -13.56 -17.43 7.88
C ALA A 76 -14.09 -16.57 6.72
N SER A 77 -14.73 -15.44 7.01
CA SER A 77 -15.28 -14.54 5.98
C SER A 77 -14.24 -13.71 5.23
N VAL A 78 -13.09 -13.42 5.83
CA VAL A 78 -11.97 -12.72 5.16
C VAL A 78 -11.16 -13.67 4.28
N ALA A 79 -11.00 -14.95 4.66
CA ALA A 79 -10.35 -15.94 3.82
C ALA A 79 -11.07 -16.15 2.47
N GLU A 80 -12.40 -15.97 2.46
CA GLU A 80 -13.20 -16.08 1.23
C GLU A 80 -13.21 -14.82 0.37
N LYS A 81 -12.81 -13.67 0.92
CA LYS A 81 -12.64 -12.44 0.13
C LYS A 81 -11.17 -12.32 -0.25
N PRO A 82 -10.74 -12.81 -1.42
CA PRO A 82 -9.40 -12.50 -1.90
C PRO A 82 -9.30 -10.98 -1.93
N ILE A 83 -8.26 -10.45 -1.28
CA ILE A 83 -7.87 -9.04 -1.36
C ILE A 83 -7.43 -8.80 -2.80
N THR A 84 -8.39 -8.74 -3.73
CA THR A 84 -8.18 -8.38 -5.12
C THR A 84 -8.09 -6.86 -5.16
N GLY A 85 -6.95 -6.34 -4.71
CA GLY A 85 -6.47 -4.99 -5.05
C GLY A 85 -6.16 -4.84 -6.55
N ARG A 86 -6.86 -5.59 -7.41
CA ARG A 86 -6.84 -5.54 -8.87
C ARG A 86 -8.28 -5.68 -9.33
N GLY A 87 -9.04 -4.61 -9.15
CA GLY A 87 -10.28 -4.48 -9.90
C GLY A 87 -9.98 -4.41 -11.41
N PRO A 88 -10.95 -4.74 -12.28
CA PRO A 88 -10.81 -4.71 -13.74
C PRO A 88 -10.51 -3.31 -14.34
N VAL A 89 -10.46 -2.27 -13.49
CA VAL A 89 -10.12 -0.89 -13.87
C VAL A 89 -8.62 -0.74 -14.19
N ASP A 90 -7.74 -1.57 -13.62
CA ASP A 90 -6.29 -1.48 -13.85
C ASP A 90 -5.86 -2.06 -15.21
N GLU A 91 -6.66 -2.96 -15.78
CA GLU A 91 -6.28 -3.70 -16.99
C GLU A 91 -6.28 -2.80 -18.24
N ARG A 92 -7.28 -1.93 -18.40
CA ARG A 92 -7.33 -0.95 -19.49
C ARG A 92 -6.17 0.05 -19.41
N ARG A 93 -5.89 0.55 -18.21
CA ARG A 93 -4.79 1.51 -17.95
C ARG A 93 -3.42 0.88 -18.22
N ARG A 94 -3.28 -0.43 -17.94
CA ARG A 94 -2.07 -1.20 -18.22
C ARG A 94 -1.87 -1.47 -19.72
N GLU A 95 -2.94 -1.72 -20.47
CA GLU A 95 -2.88 -1.85 -21.92
C GLU A 95 -2.51 -0.54 -22.62
N GLU A 96 -3.15 0.57 -22.24
CA GLU A 96 -2.82 1.90 -22.80
C GLU A 96 -1.36 2.25 -22.53
N SER A 97 -0.88 2.02 -21.31
CA SER A 97 0.53 2.27 -20.95
C SER A 97 1.50 1.41 -21.78
N LYS A 98 1.14 0.16 -22.09
CA LYS A 98 1.94 -0.72 -22.96
C LYS A 98 1.96 -0.21 -24.40
N ARG A 99 0.81 0.23 -24.94
CA ARG A 99 0.70 0.78 -26.30
C ARG A 99 1.54 2.04 -26.46
N LEU A 100 1.39 2.99 -25.54
CA LEU A 100 2.12 4.26 -25.55
C LEU A 100 3.64 4.03 -25.53
N ARG A 101 4.10 3.09 -24.70
CA ARG A 101 5.51 2.74 -24.60
C ARG A 101 6.04 2.10 -25.88
N LYS A 102 5.25 1.24 -26.53
CA LYS A 102 5.60 0.61 -27.82
C LYS A 102 5.69 1.64 -28.95
N GLU A 103 4.77 2.60 -29.01
CA GLU A 103 4.82 3.68 -30.01
C GLU A 103 6.02 4.59 -29.81
N ARG A 104 6.33 4.96 -28.57
CA ARG A 104 7.50 5.81 -28.26
C ARG A 104 8.81 5.16 -28.69
N VAL A 105 8.93 3.84 -28.50
CA VAL A 105 10.10 3.07 -28.97
C VAL A 105 10.16 3.03 -30.50
N LYS A 106 9.02 2.87 -31.17
CA LYS A 106 8.96 2.87 -32.65
C LYS A 106 9.36 4.22 -33.23
N GLN A 107 8.88 5.33 -32.67
CA GLN A 107 9.27 6.67 -33.10
C GLN A 107 10.77 6.93 -32.89
N LEU A 108 11.34 6.54 -31.75
CA LEU A 108 12.76 6.67 -31.50
C LEU A 108 13.60 5.86 -32.50
N LYS A 109 13.15 4.66 -32.86
CA LYS A 109 13.82 3.83 -33.87
C LYS A 109 13.78 4.49 -35.24
N MET A 110 12.62 5.00 -35.68
CA MET A 110 12.48 5.72 -36.94
C MET A 110 13.31 7.01 -36.97
N ALA A 111 13.32 7.79 -35.89
CA ALA A 111 14.14 8.99 -35.80
C ALA A 111 15.63 8.67 -35.89
N ARG A 112 16.07 7.57 -35.24
CA ARG A 112 17.44 7.08 -35.32
C ARG A 112 17.80 6.62 -36.74
N GLU A 113 16.91 5.86 -37.39
CA GLU A 113 17.13 5.42 -38.77
C GLU A 113 17.19 6.61 -39.71
N ASN A 114 16.23 7.55 -39.62
CA ASN A 114 16.23 8.77 -40.41
C ASN A 114 17.51 9.59 -40.19
N TYR A 115 17.94 9.81 -38.94
CA TYR A 115 19.19 10.51 -38.63
C TYR A 115 20.44 9.83 -39.22
N MET A 116 20.46 8.50 -39.32
CA MET A 116 21.53 7.77 -40.00
C MET A 116 21.42 7.81 -41.53
N THR A 117 20.23 8.06 -42.10
CA THR A 117 20.01 8.14 -43.55
C THR A 117 20.25 9.55 -44.13
N VAL A 118 20.00 10.63 -43.38
CA VAL A 118 20.30 12.01 -43.85
C VAL A 118 21.78 12.38 -43.82
N GLY A 119 22.66 11.45 -43.47
CA GLY A 119 24.11 11.60 -43.61
C GLY A 119 24.72 12.51 -42.56
N TYR A 120 25.86 12.09 -42.01
CA TYR A 120 26.80 13.07 -41.50
C TYR A 120 27.15 14.00 -42.67
N PRO A 121 27.11 15.33 -42.53
CA PRO A 121 27.90 16.18 -43.41
C PRO A 121 29.34 15.71 -43.21
N ILE A 122 29.85 14.94 -44.17
CA ILE A 122 31.27 14.76 -44.31
C ILE A 122 31.73 16.18 -44.66
N ASP A 123 32.17 16.93 -43.65
CA ASP A 123 32.96 18.14 -43.88
C ASP A 123 34.17 17.69 -44.69
N GLU A 124 34.06 17.77 -46.03
CA GLU A 124 35.17 17.82 -46.95
C GLU A 124 35.97 19.07 -46.60
N LYS A 125 36.86 18.95 -45.62
CA LYS A 125 37.92 19.91 -45.38
C LYS A 125 39.27 19.26 -45.63
N ILE A 126 39.75 19.60 -46.83
CA ILE A 126 41.13 19.94 -47.24
C ILE A 126 42.06 18.75 -47.47
#